data_AF-A0AB39KR08-F1
#
_entry.id   AF-A0AB39KR08-F1
#
_cell.length_a   1.000
_cell.length_b   1.000
_cell.length_c   1.000
_cell.angle_alpha   90.00
_cell.angle_beta   90.00
_cell.angle_gamma   90.00
#
_symmetry.space_group_name_H-M   'P 1'
#
loop_
_entity.id
_entity.type
_entity.pdbx_description
1 polymer ?
#
loop_
_entity_poly.entity_id
_entity_poly.type
_entity_poly.pdbx_seq_one_letter_code
_entity_poly.pdbx_strand_id
1 'polypeptide(L)'
;MLGTEKTEAEAAKRLDAFVDAAFAFALTLLIITGGLPPATMADLALALGRIPAFAASFALIILFWMQHRAFGRITARRDGWATGFSLGIVFVMLIYVFPLRLLAESTLHFVFGQRLPGRGLITSFADLRTLYMVYGLGFGLLAALFAGLFGAALRAPDITETGRIEAGLTVRIWTGIAVIGLLSILAAAFVPMSAAPWLPGSIYGVIPLAVWLLASRQPKAAVKVQAGVEA
;
A
#
# COMPACT_ATOMS: atom_id res chain seq x y z
N MET A 1 -20.58 -27.76 -17.59
CA MET A 1 -20.24 -27.60 -16.16
C MET A 1 -18.72 -27.67 -15.96
N LEU A 2 -18.05 -28.82 -16.16
CA LEU A 2 -16.58 -28.92 -16.01
C LEU A 2 -15.75 -27.99 -16.94
N GLY A 3 -16.24 -27.71 -18.15
CA GLY A 3 -15.56 -26.81 -19.09
C GLY A 3 -15.59 -25.33 -18.67
N THR A 4 -16.70 -24.87 -18.09
CA THR A 4 -16.90 -23.45 -17.70
C THR A 4 -16.09 -23.10 -16.45
N GLU A 5 -16.05 -24.00 -15.46
CA GLU A 5 -15.24 -23.81 -14.25
C GLU A 5 -13.75 -23.73 -14.55
N LYS A 6 -13.27 -24.53 -15.52
CA LYS A 6 -11.87 -24.49 -15.96
C LYS A 6 -11.54 -23.15 -16.64
N THR A 7 -12.43 -22.62 -17.48
CA THR A 7 -12.24 -21.32 -18.15
C THR A 7 -12.24 -20.17 -17.14
N GLU A 8 -13.11 -20.20 -16.13
CA GLU A 8 -13.14 -19.18 -15.08
C GLU A 8 -11.88 -19.19 -14.22
N ALA A 9 -11.38 -20.39 -13.85
CA ALA A 9 -10.13 -20.54 -13.12
C ALA A 9 -8.91 -20.05 -13.92
N GLU A 10 -8.87 -20.28 -15.23
CA GLU A 10 -7.84 -19.72 -16.11
C GLU A 10 -7.92 -18.20 -16.22
N ALA A 11 -9.13 -17.63 -16.36
CA ALA A 11 -9.33 -16.18 -16.38
C ALA A 11 -8.85 -15.53 -15.06
N ALA A 12 -9.15 -16.16 -13.91
CA ALA A 12 -8.67 -15.71 -12.61
C ALA A 12 -7.14 -15.69 -12.53
N LYS A 13 -6.47 -16.77 -12.96
CA LYS A 13 -5.01 -16.85 -13.02
C LYS A 13 -4.40 -15.77 -13.93
N ARG A 14 -5.05 -15.47 -15.06
CA ARG A 14 -4.59 -14.43 -15.98
C ARG A 14 -4.70 -13.02 -15.38
N LEU A 15 -5.77 -12.75 -14.64
CA LEU A 15 -5.90 -11.49 -13.90
C LEU A 15 -4.79 -11.37 -12.84
N ASP A 16 -4.56 -12.42 -12.05
CA ASP A 16 -3.52 -12.42 -11.03
C ASP A 16 -2.13 -12.22 -11.65
N ALA A 17 -1.84 -12.92 -12.77
CA ALA A 17 -0.59 -12.74 -13.52
C ALA A 17 -0.43 -11.31 -14.07
N PHE A 18 -1.51 -10.68 -14.53
CA PHE A 18 -1.49 -9.28 -14.96
C PHE A 18 -1.17 -8.33 -13.81
N VAL A 19 -1.78 -8.55 -12.64
CA VAL A 19 -1.50 -7.75 -11.44
C VAL A 19 -0.05 -7.94 -10.98
N ASP A 20 0.44 -9.17 -10.94
CA ASP A 20 1.84 -9.49 -10.62
C ASP A 20 2.82 -8.77 -11.58
N ALA A 21 2.54 -8.82 -12.89
CA ALA A 21 3.33 -8.12 -13.89
C ALA A 21 3.30 -6.60 -13.70
N ALA A 22 2.14 -6.04 -13.35
CA ALA A 22 2.01 -4.61 -13.09
C ALA A 22 2.78 -4.16 -11.84
N PHE A 23 2.79 -4.95 -10.76
CA PHE A 23 3.62 -4.67 -9.59
C PHE A 23 5.12 -4.78 -9.92
N ALA A 24 5.53 -5.79 -10.69
CA ALA A 24 6.91 -5.90 -11.16
C ALA A 24 7.30 -4.67 -12.00
N PHE A 25 6.43 -4.20 -12.88
CA PHE A 25 6.63 -2.97 -13.65
C PHE A 25 6.67 -1.72 -12.77
N ALA A 26 5.86 -1.63 -11.71
CA ALA A 26 5.93 -0.55 -10.74
C ALA A 26 7.31 -0.49 -10.05
N LEU A 27 7.92 -1.64 -9.76
CA LEU A 27 9.27 -1.72 -9.20
C LEU A 27 10.35 -1.26 -10.21
N THR A 28 10.20 -1.57 -11.50
CA THR A 28 11.14 -1.07 -12.52
C THR A 28 10.99 0.43 -12.71
N LEU A 29 9.76 0.97 -12.71
CA LEU A 29 9.51 2.42 -12.70
C LEU A 29 10.13 3.09 -11.46
N LEU A 30 10.09 2.43 -10.30
CA LEU A 30 10.71 2.96 -9.09
C LEU A 30 12.22 3.14 -9.26
N ILE A 31 12.89 2.20 -9.94
CA ILE A 31 14.33 2.27 -10.26
C ILE A 31 14.59 3.35 -11.31
N ILE A 32 13.81 3.38 -12.40
CA ILE A 32 14.01 4.31 -13.53
C ILE A 32 13.76 5.76 -13.12
N THR A 33 12.81 6.00 -12.21
CA THR A 33 12.64 7.31 -11.58
C THR A 33 13.79 7.69 -10.64
N GLY A 34 14.86 6.86 -10.61
CA GLY A 34 16.18 6.97 -9.97
C GLY A 34 16.81 8.34 -9.94
N GLY A 35 16.66 9.04 -11.05
CA GLY A 35 17.62 10.04 -11.48
C GLY A 35 18.49 9.48 -12.61
N LEU A 36 19.26 10.38 -13.20
CA LEU A 36 20.16 10.07 -14.31
C LEU A 36 21.40 9.31 -13.83
N PRO A 37 22.12 8.61 -14.72
CA PRO A 37 23.41 8.02 -14.41
C PRO A 37 24.37 9.10 -13.84
N PRO A 38 25.16 8.78 -12.79
CA PRO A 38 26.07 9.74 -12.19
C PRO A 38 27.18 10.13 -13.18
N ALA A 39 27.43 11.43 -13.33
CA ALA A 39 28.51 11.96 -14.17
C ALA A 39 29.80 12.19 -13.37
N THR A 40 29.69 12.37 -12.06
CA THR A 40 30.82 12.61 -11.14
C THR A 40 30.78 11.69 -9.93
N MET A 41 31.89 11.60 -9.18
CA MET A 41 31.93 10.85 -7.91
C MET A 41 31.01 11.46 -6.85
N ALA A 42 30.79 12.77 -6.88
CA ALA A 42 29.81 13.43 -6.00
C ALA A 42 28.38 13.00 -6.34
N ASP A 43 28.05 12.90 -7.63
CA ASP A 43 26.74 12.38 -8.08
C ASP A 43 26.53 10.93 -7.66
N LEU A 44 27.59 10.11 -7.73
CA LEU A 44 27.54 8.72 -7.27
C LEU A 44 27.27 8.64 -5.77
N ALA A 45 27.96 9.44 -4.96
CA ALA A 45 27.72 9.48 -3.51
C ALA A 45 26.27 9.91 -3.18
N LEU A 46 25.73 10.91 -3.90
CA LEU A 46 24.34 11.32 -3.78
C LEU A 46 23.37 10.21 -4.21
N ALA A 47 23.66 9.48 -5.29
CA ALA A 47 22.84 8.36 -5.74
C ALA A 47 22.82 7.22 -4.72
N LEU A 48 23.99 6.85 -4.17
CA LEU A 48 24.10 5.84 -3.12
C LEU A 48 23.36 6.26 -1.83
N GLY A 49 23.41 7.54 -1.48
CA GLY A 49 22.65 8.09 -0.36
C GLY A 49 21.13 7.98 -0.50
N ARG A 50 20.59 7.78 -1.72
CA ARG A 50 19.15 7.57 -1.97
C ARG A 50 18.71 6.11 -1.85
N ILE A 51 19.64 5.17 -1.72
CA ILE A 51 19.32 3.73 -1.60
C ILE A 51 18.34 3.44 -0.44
N PRO A 52 18.47 4.03 0.77
CA PRO A 52 17.52 3.78 1.85
C PRO A 52 16.08 4.18 1.49
N ALA A 53 15.90 5.30 0.78
CA ALA A 53 14.58 5.76 0.34
C ALA A 53 14.01 4.86 -0.75
N PHE A 54 14.86 4.40 -1.67
CA PHE A 54 14.49 3.39 -2.65
C PHE A 54 14.04 2.10 -1.96
N ALA A 55 14.80 1.59 -0.99
CA ALA A 55 14.48 0.38 -0.25
C ALA A 55 13.17 0.50 0.55
N ALA A 56 12.94 1.63 1.21
CA ALA A 56 11.68 1.90 1.91
C ALA A 56 10.48 1.92 0.95
N SER A 57 10.64 2.57 -0.21
CA SER A 57 9.59 2.60 -1.25
C SER A 57 9.33 1.20 -1.80
N PHE A 58 10.39 0.46 -2.15
CA PHE A 58 10.33 -0.93 -2.61
C PHE A 58 9.55 -1.80 -1.63
N ALA A 59 9.89 -1.73 -0.34
CA ALA A 59 9.21 -2.49 0.71
C ALA A 59 7.71 -2.19 0.79
N LEU A 60 7.31 -0.92 0.62
CA LEU A 60 5.89 -0.53 0.58
C LEU A 60 5.18 -1.10 -0.66
N ILE A 61 5.80 -1.05 -1.85
CA ILE A 61 5.23 -1.66 -3.06
C ILE A 61 5.03 -3.17 -2.87
N ILE A 62 6.04 -3.85 -2.33
CA ILE A 62 5.97 -5.29 -2.05
C ILE A 62 4.88 -5.60 -1.02
N LEU A 63 4.68 -4.75 0.00
CA LEU A 63 3.60 -4.94 0.96
C LEU A 63 2.22 -4.93 0.30
N PHE A 64 1.95 -3.97 -0.61
CA PHE A 64 0.69 -3.95 -1.36
C PHE A 64 0.54 -5.19 -2.25
N TRP A 65 1.61 -5.61 -2.93
CA TRP A 65 1.61 -6.83 -3.73
C TRP A 65 1.32 -8.08 -2.88
N MET A 66 1.95 -8.22 -1.70
CA MET A 66 1.70 -9.33 -0.77
C MET A 66 0.24 -9.38 -0.31
N GLN A 67 -0.40 -8.22 -0.15
CA GLN A 67 -1.80 -8.11 0.25
C GLN A 67 -2.76 -8.50 -0.88
N HIS A 68 -2.43 -8.15 -2.13
CA HIS A 68 -3.16 -8.67 -3.29
C HIS A 68 -3.00 -10.19 -3.42
N ARG A 69 -1.79 -10.72 -3.20
CA ARG A 69 -1.57 -12.17 -3.15
C ARG A 69 -2.31 -12.86 -2.00
N ALA A 70 -2.48 -12.18 -0.86
CA ALA A 70 -3.28 -12.71 0.24
C ALA A 70 -4.75 -12.88 -0.15
N PHE A 71 -5.31 -11.93 -0.89
CA PHE A 71 -6.64 -12.05 -1.45
C PHE A 71 -6.78 -13.30 -2.36
N GLY A 72 -5.79 -13.59 -3.21
CA GLY A 72 -5.80 -14.81 -4.03
C GLY A 72 -5.71 -16.13 -3.28
N ARG A 73 -5.21 -16.15 -2.03
CA ARG A 73 -5.19 -17.37 -1.21
C ARG A 73 -6.53 -17.68 -0.56
N ILE A 74 -7.34 -16.67 -0.26
CA ILE A 74 -8.60 -16.84 0.46
C ILE A 74 -9.83 -16.97 -0.46
N THR A 75 -9.72 -16.55 -1.72
CA THR A 75 -10.79 -16.68 -2.73
C THR A 75 -10.20 -16.96 -4.10
N ALA A 76 -10.67 -18.05 -4.74
CA ALA A 76 -10.23 -18.43 -6.08
C ALA A 76 -11.06 -17.73 -7.17
N ARG A 77 -12.32 -17.40 -6.86
CA ARG A 77 -13.21 -16.69 -7.77
C ARG A 77 -12.77 -15.24 -8.01
N ARG A 78 -12.85 -14.80 -9.27
CA ARG A 78 -12.66 -13.41 -9.71
C ARG A 78 -13.93 -12.93 -10.41
N ASP A 79 -14.81 -12.27 -9.67
CA ASP A 79 -15.99 -11.63 -10.24
C ASP A 79 -15.67 -10.23 -10.78
N GLY A 80 -16.69 -9.52 -11.29
CA GLY A 80 -16.52 -8.17 -11.82
C GLY A 80 -16.00 -7.17 -10.79
N TRP A 81 -16.39 -7.32 -9.51
CA TRP A 81 -15.92 -6.45 -8.43
C TRP A 81 -14.45 -6.71 -8.11
N ALA A 82 -14.06 -7.97 -7.92
CA ALA A 82 -12.66 -8.35 -7.69
C ALA A 82 -11.75 -7.87 -8.83
N THR A 83 -12.24 -7.98 -10.07
CA THR A 83 -11.54 -7.48 -11.26
C THR A 83 -11.40 -5.96 -11.22
N GLY A 84 -12.49 -5.23 -10.99
CA GLY A 84 -12.49 -3.77 -10.91
C GLY A 84 -11.57 -3.22 -9.83
N PHE A 85 -11.60 -3.80 -8.62
CA PHE A 85 -10.72 -3.42 -7.53
C PHE A 85 -9.25 -3.74 -7.84
N SER A 86 -8.96 -4.92 -8.41
CA SER A 86 -7.60 -5.30 -8.79
C SER A 86 -7.01 -4.35 -9.84
N LEU A 87 -7.78 -4.02 -10.88
CA LEU A 87 -7.36 -3.06 -11.89
C LEU A 87 -7.23 -1.64 -11.33
N GLY A 88 -8.12 -1.24 -10.41
CA GLY A 88 -8.01 0.01 -9.68
C GLY A 88 -6.73 0.10 -8.85
N ILE A 89 -6.38 -0.98 -8.13
CA ILE A 89 -5.13 -1.06 -7.36
C ILE A 89 -3.93 -0.88 -8.28
N VAL A 90 -3.90 -1.60 -9.40
CA VAL A 90 -2.84 -1.47 -10.41
C VAL A 90 -2.74 -0.03 -10.92
N PHE A 91 -3.86 0.55 -11.35
CA PHE A 91 -3.91 1.91 -11.90
C PHE A 91 -3.36 2.94 -10.90
N VAL A 92 -3.85 2.90 -9.66
CA VAL A 92 -3.38 3.80 -8.60
C VAL A 92 -1.90 3.57 -8.33
N MET A 93 -1.49 2.31 -8.16
CA MET A 93 -0.11 1.93 -7.84
C MET A 93 0.89 2.49 -8.87
N LEU A 94 0.59 2.38 -10.16
CA LEU A 94 1.44 2.88 -11.25
C LEU A 94 1.61 4.40 -11.21
N ILE A 95 0.54 5.15 -10.95
CA ILE A 95 0.61 6.60 -10.78
C ILE A 95 1.39 6.95 -9.50
N TYR A 96 1.27 6.13 -8.47
CA TYR A 96 1.79 6.42 -7.14
C TYR A 96 3.23 6.03 -6.89
N VAL A 97 3.90 5.36 -7.82
CA VAL A 97 5.32 4.99 -7.68
C VAL A 97 6.19 6.22 -7.43
N PHE A 98 6.03 7.26 -8.25
CA PHE A 98 6.84 8.47 -8.13
C PHE A 98 6.56 9.25 -6.83
N PRO A 99 5.28 9.53 -6.48
CA PRO A 99 4.98 10.08 -5.17
C PRO A 99 5.60 9.24 -4.06
N LEU A 100 5.32 7.94 -3.99
CA LEU A 100 5.73 7.09 -2.86
C LEU A 100 7.23 7.21 -2.58
N ARG A 101 8.03 7.26 -3.65
CA ARG A 101 9.46 7.52 -3.57
C ARG A 101 9.81 8.87 -3.00
N LEU A 102 9.19 9.93 -3.49
CA LEU A 102 9.45 11.28 -3.01
C LEU A 102 9.07 11.41 -1.52
N LEU A 103 8.01 10.75 -1.06
CA LEU A 103 7.67 10.69 0.37
C LEU A 103 8.77 9.99 1.17
N ALA A 104 9.27 8.85 0.71
CA ALA A 104 10.34 8.12 1.39
C ALA A 104 11.64 8.95 1.46
N GLU A 105 12.03 9.59 0.35
CA GLU A 105 13.19 10.48 0.29
C GLU A 105 13.04 11.66 1.26
N SER A 106 11.87 12.31 1.27
CA SER A 106 11.59 13.46 2.14
C SER A 106 11.56 13.06 3.62
N THR A 107 10.95 11.92 3.94
CA THR A 107 10.84 11.42 5.32
C THR A 107 12.21 11.03 5.86
N LEU A 108 13.00 10.30 5.10
CA LEU A 108 14.34 9.89 5.53
C LEU A 108 15.31 11.08 5.58
N HIS A 109 15.22 12.02 4.64
CA HIS A 109 15.97 13.27 4.72
C HIS A 109 15.67 14.00 6.05
N PHE A 110 14.40 14.09 6.43
CA PHE A 110 14.00 14.72 7.71
C PHE A 110 14.48 13.92 8.93
N VAL A 111 14.20 12.61 9.00
CA VAL A 111 14.51 11.75 10.15
C VAL A 111 16.03 11.66 10.41
N PHE A 112 16.84 11.63 9.35
CA PHE A 112 18.29 11.55 9.47
C PHE A 112 18.98 12.93 9.53
N GLY A 113 18.23 14.01 9.81
CA GLY A 113 18.79 15.35 10.02
C GLY A 113 19.49 15.91 8.78
N GLN A 114 18.90 15.70 7.60
CA GLN A 114 19.38 16.18 6.29
C GLN A 114 20.72 15.56 5.83
N ARG A 115 21.17 14.49 6.49
CA ARG A 115 22.39 13.74 6.09
C ARG A 115 22.17 12.90 4.85
N LEU A 116 20.94 12.46 4.63
CA LEU A 116 20.54 11.73 3.42
C LEU A 116 20.07 12.74 2.37
N PRO A 117 20.38 12.53 1.08
CA PRO A 117 19.98 13.42 0.01
C PRO A 117 18.46 13.41 -0.20
N GLY A 118 17.86 14.60 -0.19
CA GLY A 118 16.47 14.85 -0.59
C GLY A 118 16.39 15.44 -2.00
N ARG A 119 15.16 15.61 -2.53
CA ARG A 119 14.94 16.27 -3.83
C ARG A 119 14.77 17.79 -3.74
N GLY A 120 14.77 18.37 -2.55
CA GLY A 120 14.61 19.82 -2.37
C GLY A 120 13.28 20.39 -2.88
N LEU A 121 12.28 19.54 -3.15
CA LEU A 121 10.98 19.96 -3.70
C LEU A 121 10.08 20.65 -2.67
N ILE A 122 10.36 20.47 -1.37
CA ILE A 122 9.61 21.09 -0.28
C ILE A 122 10.37 22.36 0.10
N THR A 123 9.94 23.48 -0.46
CA THR A 123 10.56 24.79 -0.20
C THR A 123 9.64 25.70 0.61
N SER A 124 8.35 25.38 0.64
CA SER A 124 7.33 26.16 1.33
C SER A 124 6.33 25.28 2.09
N PHE A 125 5.58 25.90 3.01
CA PHE A 125 4.43 25.25 3.66
C PHE A 125 3.31 24.90 2.67
N ALA A 126 3.22 25.60 1.55
CA ALA A 126 2.28 25.26 0.48
C ALA A 126 2.69 23.97 -0.23
N ASP A 127 3.99 23.77 -0.49
CA ASP A 127 4.52 22.53 -1.05
C ASP A 127 4.27 21.37 -0.09
N LEU A 128 4.53 21.58 1.21
CA LEU A 128 4.30 20.57 2.25
C LEU A 128 2.80 20.21 2.37
N ARG A 129 1.90 21.19 2.31
CA ARG A 129 0.45 20.93 2.26
C ARG A 129 0.08 20.09 1.04
N THR A 130 0.57 20.50 -0.13
CA THR A 130 0.30 19.80 -1.40
C THR A 130 0.81 18.37 -1.35
N LEU A 131 2.00 18.17 -0.79
CA LEU A 131 2.58 16.87 -0.48
C LEU A 131 1.55 16.04 0.31
N TYR A 132 1.16 16.47 1.51
CA TYR A 132 0.23 15.73 2.35
C TYR A 132 -1.13 15.44 1.68
N MET A 133 -1.67 16.39 0.92
CA MET A 133 -2.92 16.18 0.17
C MET A 133 -2.77 15.11 -0.90
N VAL A 134 -1.72 15.21 -1.73
CA VAL A 134 -1.44 14.21 -2.76
C VAL A 134 -1.26 12.85 -2.10
N TYR A 135 -0.37 12.73 -1.10
CA TYR A 135 -0.06 11.47 -0.40
C TYR A 135 -1.25 10.85 0.30
N GLY A 136 -2.04 11.65 1.01
CA GLY A 136 -3.24 11.18 1.68
C GLY A 136 -4.27 10.66 0.70
N LEU A 137 -4.42 11.31 -0.46
CA LEU A 137 -5.41 10.92 -1.46
C LEU A 137 -5.13 9.53 -2.01
N GLY A 138 -3.95 9.28 -2.57
CA GLY A 138 -3.66 7.98 -3.16
C GLY A 138 -3.41 6.88 -2.13
N PHE A 139 -2.87 7.19 -0.95
CA PHE A 139 -2.78 6.18 0.12
C PHE A 139 -4.17 5.80 0.64
N GLY A 140 -5.05 6.79 0.85
CA GLY A 140 -6.44 6.57 1.23
C GLY A 140 -7.25 5.83 0.17
N LEU A 141 -7.06 6.17 -1.11
CA LEU A 141 -7.69 5.50 -2.25
C LEU A 141 -7.22 4.06 -2.36
N LEU A 142 -5.92 3.81 -2.29
CA LEU A 142 -5.36 2.45 -2.34
C LEU A 142 -5.88 1.60 -1.18
N ALA A 143 -5.94 2.16 0.03
CA ALA A 143 -6.52 1.51 1.18
C ALA A 143 -8.03 1.21 1.00
N ALA A 144 -8.80 2.15 0.46
CA ALA A 144 -10.22 1.94 0.15
C ALA A 144 -10.43 0.84 -0.91
N LEU A 145 -9.56 0.76 -1.92
CA LEU A 145 -9.59 -0.29 -2.94
C LEU A 145 -9.29 -1.67 -2.34
N PHE A 146 -8.30 -1.78 -1.45
CA PHE A 146 -8.04 -3.04 -0.74
C PHE A 146 -9.18 -3.42 0.22
N ALA A 147 -9.78 -2.46 0.93
CA ALA A 147 -10.97 -2.70 1.74
C ALA A 147 -12.14 -3.21 0.87
N GLY A 148 -12.33 -2.62 -0.31
CA GLY A 148 -13.31 -3.08 -1.30
C GLY A 148 -13.04 -4.49 -1.82
N LEU A 149 -11.78 -4.79 -2.17
CA LEU A 149 -11.34 -6.09 -2.66
C LEU A 149 -11.63 -7.21 -1.65
N PHE A 150 -11.20 -7.04 -0.40
CA PHE A 150 -11.48 -8.02 0.66
C PHE A 150 -12.95 -8.02 1.10
N GLY A 151 -13.65 -6.88 0.96
CA GLY A 151 -15.10 -6.81 1.15
C GLY A 151 -15.89 -7.60 0.11
N ALA A 152 -15.40 -7.67 -1.13
CA ALA A 152 -15.94 -8.55 -2.15
C ALA A 152 -15.68 -10.02 -1.82
N ALA A 153 -14.50 -10.36 -1.28
CA ALA A 153 -14.17 -11.72 -0.82
C ALA A 153 -15.18 -12.26 0.20
N LEU A 154 -15.66 -11.42 1.12
CA LEU A 154 -16.64 -11.82 2.14
C LEU A 154 -17.98 -12.30 1.55
N ARG A 155 -18.30 -11.86 0.32
CA ARG A 155 -19.51 -12.26 -0.42
C ARG A 155 -19.27 -13.46 -1.33
N ALA A 156 -18.03 -13.92 -1.47
CA ALA A 156 -17.69 -15.06 -2.31
C ALA A 156 -18.24 -16.35 -1.70
N PRO A 157 -18.90 -17.22 -2.49
CA PRO A 157 -19.47 -18.47 -1.98
C PRO A 157 -18.39 -19.52 -1.66
N ASP A 158 -17.21 -19.42 -2.27
CA ASP A 158 -16.07 -20.33 -2.12
C ASP A 158 -15.14 -19.98 -0.95
N ILE A 159 -15.42 -18.90 -0.21
CA ILE A 159 -14.56 -18.49 0.92
C ILE A 159 -14.73 -19.42 2.12
N THR A 160 -13.61 -19.92 2.64
CA THR A 160 -13.58 -20.74 3.86
C THR A 160 -13.90 -19.90 5.11
N GLU A 161 -14.25 -20.55 6.22
CA GLU A 161 -14.46 -19.86 7.50
C GLU A 161 -13.20 -19.09 7.95
N THR A 162 -12.03 -19.70 7.82
CA THR A 162 -10.74 -19.06 8.11
C THR A 162 -10.49 -17.86 7.19
N GLY A 163 -10.75 -18.01 5.89
CA GLY A 163 -10.65 -16.92 4.92
C GLY A 163 -11.60 -15.76 5.22
N ARG A 164 -12.81 -16.05 5.73
CA ARG A 164 -13.79 -15.03 6.12
C ARG A 164 -13.31 -14.20 7.32
N ILE A 165 -12.68 -14.83 8.31
CA ILE A 165 -12.08 -14.13 9.46
C ILE A 165 -10.91 -13.25 8.99
N GLU A 166 -10.02 -13.79 8.15
CA GLU A 166 -8.88 -13.05 7.58
C GLU A 166 -9.35 -11.85 6.74
N ALA A 167 -10.34 -12.05 5.87
CA ALA A 167 -10.93 -10.99 5.07
C ALA A 167 -11.58 -9.91 5.95
N GLY A 168 -12.35 -10.31 6.97
CA GLY A 168 -13.00 -9.36 7.88
C GLY A 168 -12.00 -8.49 8.65
N LEU A 169 -10.90 -9.06 9.12
CA LEU A 169 -9.81 -8.31 9.75
C LEU A 169 -9.16 -7.34 8.75
N THR A 170 -8.84 -7.86 7.57
CA THR A 170 -8.16 -7.10 6.52
C THR A 170 -9.02 -5.92 6.06
N VAL A 171 -10.34 -6.08 5.91
CA VAL A 171 -11.28 -4.98 5.64
C VAL A 171 -11.22 -3.92 6.73
N ARG A 172 -11.25 -4.31 8.01
CA ARG A 172 -11.19 -3.34 9.13
C ARG A 172 -9.87 -2.57 9.15
N ILE A 173 -8.75 -3.27 8.93
CA ILE A 173 -7.42 -2.65 8.87
C ILE A 173 -7.38 -1.64 7.72
N TRP A 174 -7.73 -2.04 6.50
CA TRP A 174 -7.66 -1.15 5.34
C TRP A 174 -8.66 0.01 5.41
N THR A 175 -9.84 -0.21 5.98
CA THR A 175 -10.79 0.88 6.25
C THR A 175 -10.21 1.88 7.26
N GLY A 176 -9.58 1.40 8.33
CA GLY A 176 -8.89 2.25 9.31
C GLY A 176 -7.77 3.06 8.65
N ILE A 177 -6.97 2.42 7.79
CA ILE A 177 -5.90 3.08 7.02
C ILE A 177 -6.48 4.15 6.08
N ALA A 178 -7.60 3.87 5.41
CA ALA A 178 -8.28 4.85 4.54
C ALA A 178 -8.76 6.07 5.33
N VAL A 179 -9.34 5.85 6.52
CA VAL A 179 -9.74 6.92 7.43
C VAL A 179 -8.54 7.74 7.90
N ILE A 180 -7.42 7.10 8.26
CA ILE A 180 -6.18 7.80 8.63
C ILE A 180 -5.69 8.68 7.47
N GLY A 181 -5.72 8.18 6.24
CA GLY A 181 -5.40 8.97 5.05
C GLY A 181 -6.30 10.19 4.91
N LEU A 182 -7.61 10.02 5.08
CA LEU A 182 -8.57 11.13 5.05
C LEU A 182 -8.31 12.15 6.17
N LEU A 183 -8.06 11.69 7.40
CA LEU A 183 -7.75 12.57 8.54
C LEU A 183 -6.48 13.39 8.30
N SER A 184 -5.45 12.81 7.67
CA SER A 184 -4.25 13.53 7.25
C SER A 184 -4.57 14.64 6.23
N ILE A 185 -5.42 14.36 5.23
CA ILE A 185 -5.87 15.37 4.25
C ILE A 185 -6.62 16.50 4.96
N LEU A 186 -7.55 16.15 5.86
CA LEU A 186 -8.34 17.13 6.61
C LEU A 186 -7.43 17.98 7.51
N ALA A 187 -6.45 17.37 8.18
CA ALA A 187 -5.45 18.10 8.95
C ALA A 187 -4.65 19.06 8.05
N ALA A 188 -4.20 18.61 6.88
CA ALA A 188 -3.46 19.45 5.94
C ALA A 188 -4.31 20.62 5.40
N ALA A 189 -5.61 20.41 5.21
CA ALA A 189 -6.55 21.40 4.69
C ALA A 189 -6.91 22.48 5.72
N PHE A 190 -7.23 22.07 6.96
CA PHE A 190 -7.79 22.95 7.97
C PHE A 190 -6.77 23.51 8.97
N VAL A 191 -5.64 22.83 9.17
CA VAL A 191 -4.62 23.28 10.11
C VAL A 191 -3.64 24.23 9.40
N PRO A 192 -3.29 25.39 10.01
CA PRO A 192 -2.22 26.22 9.50
C PRO A 192 -0.89 25.46 9.54
N MET A 193 -0.31 25.18 8.36
CA MET A 193 0.96 24.45 8.25
C MET A 193 2.14 25.20 8.90
N SER A 194 2.03 26.51 9.09
CA SER A 194 3.00 27.30 9.86
C SER A 194 2.99 26.98 11.35
N ALA A 195 1.85 26.56 11.91
CA ALA A 195 1.70 26.27 13.34
C ALA A 195 2.04 24.81 13.67
N ALA A 196 1.60 23.88 12.82
CA ALA A 196 1.78 22.44 13.05
C ALA A 196 2.12 21.68 11.76
N PRO A 197 3.31 21.89 11.16
CA PRO A 197 3.71 21.24 9.90
C PRO A 197 3.85 19.72 10.03
N TRP A 198 4.13 19.22 11.23
CA TRP A 198 4.35 17.80 11.53
C TRP A 198 3.04 17.00 11.70
N LEU A 199 1.90 17.69 11.92
CA LEU A 199 0.66 17.04 12.33
C LEU A 199 0.12 16.07 11.27
N PRO A 200 -0.05 16.43 9.98
CA PRO A 200 -0.56 15.49 8.98
C PRO A 200 0.32 14.24 8.82
N GLY A 201 1.65 14.43 8.86
CA GLY A 201 2.61 13.32 8.82
C GLY A 201 2.52 12.39 10.03
N SER A 202 2.37 12.95 11.23
CA SER A 202 2.30 12.19 12.48
C SER A 202 1.08 11.27 12.57
N ILE A 203 -0.03 11.61 11.88
CA ILE A 203 -1.25 10.80 11.83
C ILE A 203 -0.98 9.41 11.24
N TYR A 204 -0.07 9.29 10.27
CA TYR A 204 0.32 7.99 9.73
C TYR A 204 1.10 7.12 10.73
N GLY A 205 1.74 7.73 11.73
CA GLY A 205 2.41 7.01 12.83
C GLY A 205 1.46 6.17 13.68
N VAL A 206 0.15 6.40 13.58
CA VAL A 206 -0.88 5.61 14.25
C VAL A 206 -1.11 4.26 13.56
N ILE A 207 -0.73 4.09 12.29
CA ILE A 207 -1.01 2.88 11.50
C ILE A 207 -0.44 1.61 12.15
N PRO A 208 0.84 1.53 12.54
CA PRO A 208 1.38 0.32 13.17
C PRO A 208 0.64 -0.04 14.47
N LEU A 209 0.29 0.96 15.27
CA LEU A 209 -0.45 0.77 16.52
C LEU A 209 -1.89 0.28 16.25
N ALA A 210 -2.57 0.88 15.28
CA ALA A 210 -3.92 0.48 14.89
C ALA A 210 -3.96 -0.96 14.36
N VAL A 211 -2.98 -1.33 13.52
CA VAL A 211 -2.83 -2.70 13.01
C VAL A 211 -2.58 -3.67 14.16
N TRP A 212 -1.66 -3.34 15.07
CA TRP A 212 -1.34 -4.19 16.23
C TRP A 212 -2.54 -4.37 17.18
N LEU A 213 -3.29 -3.30 17.47
CA LEU A 213 -4.50 -3.35 18.31
C LEU A 213 -5.61 -4.20 17.67
N LEU A 214 -5.79 -4.12 16.35
CA LEU A 214 -6.78 -4.92 15.64
C LEU A 214 -6.36 -6.40 15.54
N ALA A 215 -5.07 -6.67 15.36
CA ALA A 215 -4.53 -8.04 15.32
C ALA A 215 -4.56 -8.72 16.70
N SER A 216 -4.24 -8.00 17.77
CA SER A 216 -4.23 -8.52 19.16
C SER A 216 -5.61 -8.82 19.74
N ARG A 217 -6.66 -8.20 19.21
CA ARG A 217 -8.07 -8.44 19.61
C ARG A 217 -8.68 -9.69 18.96
N GLN A 218 -7.93 -10.43 18.15
CA GLN A 218 -8.40 -11.69 17.59
C GLN A 218 -8.42 -12.78 18.68
N PRO A 219 -9.57 -13.42 18.95
CA PRO A 219 -9.61 -14.54 19.87
C PRO A 219 -8.74 -15.67 19.31
N LYS A 220 -7.79 -16.16 20.13
CA LYS A 220 -6.86 -17.27 19.82
C LYS A 220 -7.55 -18.60 19.42
N ALA A 221 -8.88 -18.65 19.37
CA ALA A 221 -9.68 -19.80 18.98
C ALA A 221 -9.42 -20.23 17.52
N ALA A 222 -9.13 -19.29 16.60
CA ALA A 222 -8.82 -19.60 15.20
C ALA A 222 -7.47 -20.33 15.01
N VAL A 223 -6.51 -20.15 15.94
CA VAL A 223 -5.21 -20.84 15.89
C VAL A 223 -5.34 -22.31 16.32
N LYS A 224 -6.32 -22.63 17.18
CA LYS A 224 -6.57 -24.01 17.61
C LYS A 224 -7.24 -24.88 16.54
N VAL A 225 -8.05 -24.31 15.65
CA VAL A 225 -8.64 -25.06 14.53
C VAL A 225 -7.55 -25.48 13.53
N GLN A 226 -6.51 -24.66 13.34
CA GLN A 226 -5.38 -24.97 12.48
C GLN A 226 -4.43 -26.03 13.08
N ALA A 227 -4.30 -26.05 14.41
CA ALA A 227 -3.53 -27.09 15.13
C ALA A 227 -4.30 -28.40 15.37
N GLY A 228 -5.64 -28.40 15.22
CA GLY A 228 -6.49 -29.57 15.44
C GLY A 228 -6.86 -30.35 14.18
N VAL A 229 -6.49 -29.84 12.99
CA VAL A 229 -6.64 -30.55 11.70
C VAL A 229 -5.37 -31.32 11.32
N GLU A 230 -4.25 -31.05 11.99
CA GLU A 230 -2.97 -31.76 11.83
C GLU A 230 -2.71 -32.82 12.93
N ALA A 231 -3.72 -33.15 13.76
CA ALA A 231 -3.62 -34.15 14.83
C ALA A 231 -4.47 -35.40 14.54
#